data_AF-A0A7V9H0Q4-F1
#
_entry.id   AF-A0A7V9H0Q4-F1
#
_cell.length_a   1.000
_cell.length_b   1.000
_cell.length_c   1.000
_cell.angle_alpha   90.00
_cell.angle_beta   90.00
_cell.angle_gamma   90.00
#
_symmetry.space_group_name_H-M   'P 1'
#
loop_
_entity.id
_entity.type
_entity.pdbx_description
1 polymer ?
#
loop_
_entity_poly.entity_id
_entity_poly.type
_entity_poly.pdbx_seq_one_letter_code
_entity_poly.pdbx_strand_id
1 'polypeptide(L)'
;MFGMGLPEILLILVVAVFLFGPERLPGLAKQAGSFLRTARHMLDNARNDLADELGEDFRDLNLRDLDPREIVRRNVVEAMNNDNTDADDAPELPPGRQPLGFGERPPYDSDAT
;
A
#
# COMPACT_ATOMS: atom_id res chain seq x y z
N MET A 1 19.65 2.02 20.35
CA MET A 1 18.82 1.80 19.14
C MET A 1 19.36 0.55 18.48
N PHE A 2 18.54 -0.49 18.30
CA PHE A 2 19.01 -1.75 17.71
C PHE A 2 19.35 -1.51 16.23
N GLY A 3 20.63 -1.53 15.90
CA GLY A 3 21.11 -1.51 14.52
C GLY A 3 20.82 -2.88 13.91
N MET A 4 19.99 -2.93 12.88
CA MET A 4 19.76 -4.16 12.12
C MET A 4 20.86 -4.25 11.06
N GLY A 5 22.00 -4.82 11.43
CA GLY A 5 23.13 -5.05 10.54
C GLY A 5 23.16 -6.48 10.02
N LEU A 6 24.09 -6.74 9.10
CA LEU A 6 24.44 -8.10 8.68
C LEU A 6 24.74 -9.06 9.85
N PRO A 7 25.49 -8.68 10.91
CA PRO A 7 25.76 -9.61 12.00
C PRO A 7 24.50 -9.99 12.80
N GLU A 8 23.57 -9.06 13.02
CA GLU A 8 22.31 -9.35 13.70
C GLU A 8 21.42 -10.30 12.88
N ILE A 9 21.35 -10.11 11.55
CA ILE A 9 20.63 -11.03 10.66
C ILE A 9 21.24 -12.43 10.69
N LEU A 10 22.58 -12.52 10.69
CA LEU A 10 23.27 -13.82 10.79
C LEU A 10 22.95 -14.52 12.11
N LEU A 11 22.95 -13.79 13.23
CA LEU A 11 22.59 -14.33 14.55
C LEU A 11 21.16 -14.92 14.53
N ILE A 12 20.20 -14.17 14.00
CA ILE A 12 18.80 -14.62 13.89
C ILE A 12 18.71 -15.89 13.04
N LEU A 13 19.45 -15.96 11.92
CA LEU A 13 19.46 -17.12 11.05
C LEU A 13 20.02 -18.35 11.77
N VAL A 14 21.12 -18.20 12.52
CA VAL A 14 21.69 -19.29 13.33
C VAL A 14 20.69 -19.78 14.37
N VAL A 15 20.02 -18.87 15.08
CA VAL A 15 18.99 -19.22 16.07
C VAL A 15 17.82 -19.95 15.41
N ALA A 16 17.35 -19.48 14.25
CA ALA A 16 16.29 -20.14 13.50
C ALA A 16 16.71 -21.56 13.06
N VAL A 17 17.93 -21.72 12.56
CA VAL A 17 18.49 -23.05 12.21
C VAL A 17 18.53 -23.97 13.41
N PHE A 18 18.89 -23.48 14.59
CA PHE A 18 18.88 -24.29 15.82
C PHE A 18 17.47 -24.69 16.25
N LEU A 19 16.51 -23.76 16.17
CA LEU A 19 15.14 -23.98 16.63
C LEU A 19 14.38 -24.97 15.73
N PHE A 20 14.52 -24.82 14.40
CA PHE A 20 13.83 -25.65 13.42
C PHE A 20 14.65 -26.88 12.98
N GLY A 21 15.98 -26.80 13.09
CA GLY A 21 16.93 -27.80 12.61
C GLY A 21 17.42 -27.52 11.18
N PRO A 22 18.73 -27.64 10.90
CA PRO A 22 19.31 -27.37 9.57
C PRO A 22 18.79 -28.32 8.49
N GLU A 23 18.40 -29.54 8.85
CA GLU A 23 17.88 -30.53 7.90
C GLU A 23 16.43 -30.24 7.46
N ARG A 24 15.63 -29.60 8.33
CA ARG A 24 14.19 -29.34 8.05
C ARG A 24 13.97 -28.05 7.28
N LEU A 25 14.77 -27.02 7.53
CA LEU A 25 14.69 -25.74 6.84
C LEU A 25 14.69 -25.82 5.30
N PRO A 26 15.60 -26.55 4.62
CA PRO A 26 15.57 -26.64 3.16
C PRO A 26 14.32 -27.35 2.65
N GLY A 27 13.76 -28.29 3.40
CA GLY A 27 12.48 -28.93 3.09
C GLY A 27 11.32 -27.92 3.13
N LEU A 28 11.23 -27.15 4.22
CA LEU A 28 10.21 -26.11 4.40
C LEU A 28 10.33 -25.01 3.34
N ALA A 29 11.54 -24.55 3.03
CA ALA A 29 11.77 -23.56 1.99
C ALA A 29 11.33 -24.05 0.60
N LYS A 30 11.61 -25.32 0.27
CA LYS A 30 11.13 -25.94 -0.98
C LYS A 30 9.60 -26.00 -1.03
N GLN A 31 8.95 -26.37 0.06
CA GLN A 31 7.50 -26.46 0.14
C GLN A 31 6.82 -25.09 0.05
N ALA A 32 7.37 -24.08 0.73
CA ALA A 32 6.90 -22.70 0.60
C ALA A 32 7.12 -22.19 -0.83
N GLY A 33 8.27 -22.46 -1.44
CA GLY A 33 8.58 -22.08 -2.81
C GLY A 33 7.64 -22.73 -3.83
N SER A 34 7.32 -24.03 -3.67
CA SER A 34 6.37 -24.71 -4.55
C SER A 34 4.96 -24.14 -4.37
N PHE A 35 4.54 -23.87 -3.14
CA PHE A 35 3.25 -23.22 -2.86
C PHE A 35 3.16 -21.84 -3.50
N LEU A 36 4.18 -20.99 -3.35
CA LEU A 36 4.23 -19.67 -4.00
C LEU A 36 4.15 -19.78 -5.52
N ARG A 37 4.82 -20.77 -6.11
CA ARG A 37 4.78 -20.99 -7.56
C ARG A 37 3.40 -21.42 -8.03
N THR A 38 2.74 -22.32 -7.32
CA THR A 38 1.36 -22.72 -7.60
C THR A 38 0.40 -21.54 -7.45
N ALA A 39 0.52 -20.77 -6.36
CA ALA A 39 -0.29 -19.58 -6.14
C ALA A 39 -0.11 -18.56 -7.27
N ARG A 40 1.15 -18.32 -7.70
CA ARG A 40 1.47 -17.46 -8.84
C ARG A 40 0.78 -17.93 -10.12
N HIS A 41 0.86 -19.21 -10.46
CA HIS A 41 0.17 -19.77 -11.63
C HIS A 41 -1.35 -19.64 -11.52
N MET A 42 -1.92 -19.83 -10.33
CA MET A 42 -3.36 -19.66 -10.13
C MET A 42 -3.81 -18.20 -10.35
N LEU A 43 -3.02 -17.24 -9.85
CA LEU A 43 -3.25 -15.80 -10.07
C LEU A 43 -3.14 -15.43 -11.54
N ASP A 44 -2.09 -15.92 -12.23
CA ASP A 44 -1.87 -15.65 -13.65
C ASP A 44 -3.00 -16.25 -14.51
N ASN A 45 -3.46 -17.47 -14.20
CA ASN A 45 -4.59 -18.10 -14.90
C ASN A 45 -5.90 -17.35 -14.66
N ALA A 46 -6.24 -17.02 -13.41
CA ALA A 46 -7.44 -16.26 -13.10
C ALA A 46 -7.44 -14.89 -13.79
N ARG A 47 -6.28 -14.24 -13.89
CA ARG A 47 -6.13 -12.99 -14.66
C ARG A 47 -6.41 -13.20 -16.15
N ASN A 48 -5.93 -14.30 -16.73
CA ASN A 48 -6.18 -14.62 -18.14
C ASN A 48 -7.67 -14.91 -18.38
N ASP A 49 -8.31 -15.71 -17.52
CA ASP A 49 -9.73 -16.04 -17.63
C ASP A 49 -10.60 -14.78 -17.56
N LEU A 50 -10.29 -13.86 -16.63
CA LEU A 50 -10.97 -12.57 -16.51
C LEU A 50 -10.74 -11.68 -17.74
N ALA A 51 -9.54 -11.69 -18.31
CA ALA A 51 -9.22 -10.92 -19.51
C ALA A 51 -9.92 -11.47 -20.77
N ASP A 52 -10.12 -12.79 -20.84
CA ASP A 52 -10.84 -13.44 -21.92
C ASP A 52 -12.36 -13.17 -21.84
N GLU A 53 -12.93 -13.10 -20.63
CA GLU A 53 -14.37 -12.83 -20.43
C GLU A 53 -14.75 -11.34 -20.53
N LEU A 54 -13.90 -10.42 -20.08
CA LEU A 54 -14.22 -9.00 -19.99
C LEU A 54 -13.63 -8.14 -21.13
N GLY A 55 -12.83 -8.73 -22.02
CA GLY A 55 -12.21 -8.05 -23.17
C GLY A 55 -10.88 -7.38 -22.86
N GLU A 56 -10.19 -6.87 -23.91
CA GLU A 56 -8.81 -6.33 -23.81
C GLU A 56 -8.65 -5.23 -22.73
N ASP A 57 -9.73 -4.53 -22.40
CA ASP A 57 -9.77 -3.40 -21.45
C ASP A 57 -9.31 -3.77 -20.03
N PHE A 58 -9.39 -5.05 -19.63
CA PHE A 58 -8.94 -5.54 -18.31
C PHE A 58 -7.57 -6.22 -18.35
N ARG A 59 -7.04 -6.49 -19.54
CA ARG A 59 -5.75 -7.16 -19.75
C ARG A 59 -4.56 -6.29 -19.31
N ASP A 60 -4.77 -4.98 -19.25
CA ASP A 60 -3.81 -3.97 -18.81
C ASP A 60 -3.93 -3.59 -17.32
N LEU A 61 -4.82 -4.22 -16.54
CA LEU A 61 -4.80 -4.05 -15.09
C LEU A 61 -3.47 -4.61 -14.55
N ASN A 62 -2.58 -3.68 -14.20
CA ASN A 62 -1.29 -3.94 -13.60
C ASN A 62 -1.51 -4.08 -12.09
N LEU A 63 -0.98 -5.14 -11.46
CA LEU A 63 -1.09 -5.28 -9.99
C LEU A 63 -0.47 -4.11 -9.22
N ARG A 64 0.36 -3.28 -9.88
CA ARG A 64 0.90 -2.02 -9.37
C ARG A 64 -0.12 -0.87 -9.34
N ASP A 65 -1.05 -0.83 -10.27
CA ASP A 65 -2.16 0.13 -10.24
C ASP A 65 -3.17 -0.19 -9.13
N LEU A 66 -3.06 -1.39 -8.52
CA LEU A 66 -3.77 -1.77 -7.31
C LEU A 66 -3.01 -1.42 -6.02
N ASP A 67 -1.94 -0.62 -6.10
CA ASP A 67 -1.35 0.00 -4.92
C ASP A 67 -2.32 1.11 -4.45
N PRO A 68 -2.94 0.99 -3.27
CA PRO A 68 -3.96 1.94 -2.81
C PRO A 68 -3.44 3.38 -2.77
N ARG A 69 -2.12 3.55 -2.63
CA ARG A 69 -1.48 4.87 -2.63
C ARG A 69 -1.46 5.50 -4.03
N GLU A 70 -1.31 4.70 -5.07
CA GLU A 70 -1.30 5.14 -6.46
C GLU A 70 -2.73 5.45 -6.93
N ILE A 71 -3.72 4.63 -6.55
CA ILE A 71 -5.16 4.91 -6.79
C ILE A 71 -5.58 6.23 -6.15
N VAL A 72 -5.26 6.44 -4.87
CA VAL A 72 -5.61 7.69 -4.17
C VAL A 72 -4.91 8.88 -4.82
N ARG A 73 -3.62 8.75 -5.16
CA ARG A 73 -2.89 9.82 -5.85
C ARG A 73 -3.49 10.14 -7.21
N ARG A 74 -3.87 9.12 -7.99
CA ARG A 74 -4.47 9.31 -9.32
C ARG A 74 -5.83 9.99 -9.21
N ASN A 75 -6.69 9.55 -8.30
CA ASN A 75 -7.99 10.16 -8.04
C ASN A 75 -7.88 11.60 -7.51
N VAL A 76 -6.89 11.89 -6.66
CA VAL A 76 -6.64 13.26 -6.15
C VAL A 76 -6.11 14.16 -7.26
N VAL A 77 -5.14 13.69 -8.05
CA VAL A 77 -4.58 14.47 -9.17
C VAL A 77 -5.63 14.69 -10.26
N GLU A 78 -6.49 13.71 -10.52
CA GLU A 78 -7.59 13.83 -11.47
C GLU A 78 -8.67 14.80 -10.98
N ALA A 79 -9.00 14.78 -9.68
CA ALA A 79 -9.84 15.80 -9.07
C ALA A 79 -9.23 17.21 -9.20
N MET A 80 -7.92 17.36 -8.97
CA MET A 80 -7.21 18.63 -9.12
C MET A 80 -7.05 19.07 -10.59
N ASN A 81 -6.98 18.14 -11.53
CA ASN A 81 -6.88 18.45 -12.96
C ASN A 81 -8.24 18.81 -13.58
N ASN A 82 -9.34 18.16 -13.14
CA ASN A 82 -10.69 18.53 -13.54
C ASN A 82 -11.10 19.91 -12.97
N ASP A 83 -10.52 20.31 -11.84
CA ASP A 83 -10.69 21.64 -11.22
C ASP A 83 -10.01 22.78 -12.02
N ASN A 84 -9.14 22.47 -12.99
CA ASN A 84 -8.55 23.50 -13.87
C ASN A 84 -9.50 24.00 -14.97
N THR A 85 -10.75 23.52 -15.02
CA THR A 85 -11.82 24.12 -15.84
C THR A 85 -12.71 25.09 -15.04
N ASP A 86 -12.73 25.02 -13.71
CA ASP A 86 -13.63 25.82 -12.89
C ASP A 86 -12.86 26.40 -11.69
N ALA A 87 -12.20 27.55 -11.90
CA ALA A 87 -11.56 28.33 -10.84
C ALA A 87 -12.57 28.95 -9.83
N ASP A 88 -13.78 28.38 -9.69
CA ASP A 88 -14.86 28.87 -8.83
C ASP A 88 -15.48 27.78 -7.92
N ASP A 89 -15.04 26.52 -7.95
CA ASP A 89 -15.67 25.41 -7.18
C ASP A 89 -14.71 24.75 -6.15
N ALA A 90 -14.00 25.58 -5.38
CA ALA A 90 -13.38 25.08 -4.15
C ALA A 90 -14.49 24.56 -3.22
N PRO A 91 -14.41 23.31 -2.69
CA PRO A 91 -15.43 22.79 -1.80
C PRO A 91 -15.57 23.74 -0.60
N GLU A 92 -16.72 24.41 -0.49
CA GLU A 92 -17.03 25.28 0.64
C GLU A 92 -16.87 24.46 1.93
N LEU A 93 -15.75 24.68 2.62
CA LEU A 93 -15.47 24.02 3.87
C LEU A 93 -16.62 24.34 4.83
N PRO A 94 -17.17 23.32 5.54
CA PRO A 94 -18.28 23.55 6.46
C PRO A 94 -17.91 24.69 7.43
N PRO A 95 -18.85 25.62 7.70
CA PRO A 95 -18.57 26.84 8.47
C PRO A 95 -17.93 26.45 9.81
N GLY A 96 -16.69 26.91 10.02
CA GLY A 96 -15.87 26.58 11.19
C GLY A 96 -14.59 25.78 10.91
N ARG A 97 -14.33 25.34 9.68
CA ARG A 97 -13.06 24.69 9.27
C ARG A 97 -12.24 25.53 8.29
N GLN A 98 -12.29 26.85 8.43
CA GLN A 98 -11.36 27.69 7.67
C GLN A 98 -9.94 27.47 8.23
N PRO A 99 -8.95 27.17 7.39
CA PRO A 99 -7.57 27.07 7.83
C PRO A 99 -7.16 28.42 8.44
N LEU A 100 -6.61 28.39 9.65
CA LEU A 100 -6.17 29.60 10.35
C LEU A 100 -5.11 30.33 9.54
N GLY A 101 -5.19 31.65 9.49
CA GLY A 101 -4.17 32.48 8.86
C GLY A 101 -2.80 32.31 9.54
N PHE A 102 -1.72 32.58 8.80
CA PHE A 102 -0.37 32.48 9.37
C PHE A 102 -0.20 33.46 10.54
N GLY A 103 -0.01 32.91 11.75
CA GLY A 103 0.09 33.70 13.00
C GLY A 103 -1.22 33.90 13.75
N GLU A 104 -2.34 33.40 13.22
CA GLU A 104 -3.64 33.42 13.89
C GLU A 104 -3.70 32.29 14.93
N ARG A 105 -4.10 32.64 16.16
CA ARG A 105 -4.17 31.68 17.27
C ARG A 105 -5.55 31.04 17.28
N PRO A 106 -5.65 29.70 17.44
CA PRO A 106 -6.93 29.03 17.52
C PRO A 106 -7.75 29.59 18.69
N PRO A 107 -9.07 29.74 18.54
CA PRO A 107 -9.92 30.13 19.66
C PRO A 107 -9.81 29.07 20.76
N TYR A 108 -9.53 29.52 21.99
CA TYR A 108 -9.51 28.67 23.18
C TYR A 108 -10.63 29.13 24.12
N ASP A 109 -11.25 28.16 24.77
CA ASP A 109 -12.30 28.39 25.77
C ASP A 109 -11.64 28.64 27.13
N SER A 110 -11.88 29.81 27.72
CA SER A 110 -11.35 30.17 29.03
C SER A 110 -12.13 29.56 30.19
N ASP A 111 -13.29 28.97 29.94
CA ASP A 111 -14.16 28.37 30.95
C ASP A 111 -13.90 26.86 31.14
N ALA A 112 -12.98 26.27 30.37
CA ALA A 112 -12.56 24.88 30.54
C ALA A 112 -11.69 24.71 31.81
N THR A 113 -12.27 24.17 32.88
CA THR A 113 -11.59 23.75 34.14
C THR A 113 -11.46 22.24 34.24
#